data_AF-A0A519M4G3-F1
#
_entry.id   AF-A0A519M4G3-F1
#
_cell.length_a   1.000
_cell.length_b   1.000
_cell.length_c   1.000
_cell.angle_alpha   90.00
_cell.angle_beta   90.00
_cell.angle_gamma   90.00
#
_symmetry.space_group_name_H-M   'P 1'
#
loop_
_entity.id
_entity.type
_entity.pdbx_description
1 polymer ?
#
loop_
_entity_poly.entity_id
_entity_poly.type
_entity_poly.pdbx_seq_one_letter_code
_entity_poly.pdbx_strand_id
1 'polypeptide(L)' 'MTPDNQFKFSPSVWAWPLYFVLLLWVVYWVEVKYQIYLNDYGIFPRTLSGLRGIIFSPFLHGDIEHLYNNSIPIFLLIAA' A
#
# COMPACT_ATOMS: atom_id res chain seq x y z
N MET A 1 -39.78 -2.99 19.42
CA MET A 1 -38.72 -2.07 18.94
C MET A 1 -37.54 -2.94 18.59
N THR A 2 -37.24 -3.09 17.30
CA THR A 2 -36.03 -3.79 16.84
C THR A 2 -34.81 -2.98 17.29
N PRO A 3 -33.72 -3.61 17.76
CA PRO A 3 -32.52 -2.86 18.11
C PRO A 3 -32.02 -2.11 16.88
N ASP A 4 -31.78 -0.82 17.02
CA ASP A 4 -31.15 0.00 15.98
C ASP A 4 -29.85 -0.67 15.56
N ASN A 5 -29.68 -0.91 14.25
CA ASN A 5 -28.46 -1.45 13.69
C ASN A 5 -27.40 -0.34 13.68
N GLN A 6 -26.89 0.01 14.86
CA GLN A 6 -25.85 1.02 15.04
C GLN A 6 -24.56 0.47 14.42
N PHE A 7 -24.01 1.18 13.45
CA PHE A 7 -22.72 0.85 12.86
C PHE A 7 -21.67 0.81 13.99
N LYS A 8 -21.14 -0.39 14.28
CA LYS A 8 -20.11 -0.56 15.30
C LYS A 8 -18.76 -0.38 14.64
N PHE A 9 -18.15 0.78 14.86
CA PHE A 9 -16.75 1.00 14.49
C PHE A 9 -15.88 -0.01 15.24
N SER A 10 -15.31 -0.97 14.51
CA SER A 10 -14.29 -1.87 15.01
C SER A 10 -12.92 -1.20 14.91
N PRO A 11 -11.98 -1.46 15.84
CA PRO A 11 -10.58 -1.05 15.68
C PRO A 11 -9.97 -1.43 14.32
N SER A 12 -10.48 -2.49 13.69
CA SER A 12 -10.06 -2.93 12.36
C SER A 12 -10.28 -1.91 11.25
N VAL A 13 -11.27 -1.02 11.39
CA VAL A 13 -11.58 0.06 10.42
C VAL A 13 -10.39 1.01 10.29
N TRP A 14 -9.62 1.19 11.35
CA TRP A 14 -8.42 2.03 11.37
C TRP A 14 -7.14 1.21 11.21
N ALA A 15 -7.10 0.01 11.82
CA ALA A 15 -5.89 -0.81 11.85
C ALA A 15 -5.45 -1.29 10.45
N TRP A 16 -6.38 -1.78 9.61
CA TRP A 16 -6.02 -2.28 8.28
C TRP A 16 -5.51 -1.19 7.35
N PRO A 17 -6.20 -0.04 7.18
CA PRO A 17 -5.68 1.03 6.33
C PRO A 17 -4.32 1.55 6.79
N LEU A 18 -4.15 1.77 8.09
CA LEU A 18 -2.88 2.21 8.66
C LEU A 18 -1.76 1.20 8.42
N TYR A 19 -2.04 -0.09 8.59
CA TYR A 19 -1.07 -1.14 8.33
C TYR A 19 -0.57 -1.09 6.88
N PHE A 20 -1.46 -1.01 5.89
CA PHE A 20 -1.07 -0.98 4.49
C PHE A 20 -0.33 0.30 4.12
N VAL A 21 -0.80 1.48 4.56
CA VAL A 21 -0.09 2.75 4.31
C VAL A 21 1.30 2.72 4.93
N LEU A 22 1.42 2.33 6.21
CA LEU A 22 2.72 2.26 6.89
C LEU A 22 3.66 1.25 6.24
N LEU A 23 3.13 0.11 5.75
CA LEU A 23 3.93 -0.88 5.04
C LEU A 23 4.57 -0.28 3.79
N LEU A 24 3.84 0.49 2.99
CA LEU A 24 4.39 1.18 1.80
C LEU A 24 5.48 2.18 2.18
N TRP A 25 5.24 2.97 3.23
CA TRP A 25 6.23 3.92 3.75
C TRP A 25 7.49 3.25 4.27
N VAL A 26 7.37 2.11 4.96
CA VAL A 26 8.54 1.33 5.42
C VAL A 26 9.34 0.81 4.24
N VAL A 27 8.69 0.26 3.20
CA VAL A 27 9.40 -0.23 2.01
C VAL A 27 10.17 0.90 1.32
N TYR A 28 9.52 2.04 1.06
CA TYR A 28 10.17 3.20 0.44
C TYR A 28 11.30 3.76 1.32
N TRP A 29 11.09 3.83 2.64
CA TRP A 29 12.13 4.27 3.57
C TRP A 29 13.35 3.35 3.55
N VAL A 30 13.16 2.03 3.53
CA VAL A 30 14.26 1.05 3.38
C VAL A 30 14.99 1.28 2.06
N GLU A 31 14.27 1.43 0.95
CA GLU A 31 14.86 1.66 -0.38
C GLU A 31 15.80 2.87 -0.37
N VAL A 32 15.31 4.02 0.12
CA VAL A 32 16.07 5.27 0.21
C VAL A 32 17.19 5.17 1.25
N LYS A 33 16.95 4.56 2.42
CA LYS A 33 17.95 4.51 3.50
C LYS A 33 19.16 3.66 3.13
N TYR A 34 18.93 2.53 2.47
CA TYR A 34 19.99 1.58 2.10
C TYR A 34 20.49 1.76 0.67
N GLN A 35 19.93 2.71 -0.09
CA GLN A 35 20.30 2.99 -1.49
C GLN A 35 20.22 1.72 -2.35
N ILE A 36 19.21 0.89 -2.10
CA ILE A 36 18.92 -0.29 -2.91
C ILE A 36 17.92 0.09 -4.01
N TYR A 37 17.89 -0.69 -5.08
CA TYR A 37 16.95 -0.48 -6.18
C TYR A 37 15.97 -1.66 -6.23
N LEU A 38 14.73 -1.45 -5.79
CA LEU A 38 13.70 -2.49 -5.82
C LEU A 38 12.96 -2.55 -7.17
N ASN A 39 13.26 -1.62 -8.09
CA ASN A 39 12.66 -1.53 -9.42
C ASN A 39 12.75 -2.82 -10.26
N ASP A 40 13.74 -3.67 -10.02
CA ASP A 40 13.84 -4.98 -10.68
C ASP A 40 12.66 -5.91 -10.34
N TYR A 41 11.95 -5.66 -9.25
CA TYR A 41 10.72 -6.37 -8.89
C TYR A 41 9.46 -5.76 -9.54
N GLY A 42 9.62 -4.74 -10.39
CA GLY A 42 8.54 -4.09 -11.12
C GLY A 42 7.99 -4.92 -12.29
N ILE A 43 7.07 -4.30 -13.03
CA ILE A 43 6.41 -4.93 -14.17
C ILE A 43 7.30 -4.80 -15.40
N PHE A 44 7.74 -5.94 -15.94
CA PHE A 44 8.49 -6.03 -17.20
C PHE A 44 7.66 -6.80 -18.23
N PRO A 45 6.94 -6.09 -19.14
CA PRO A 45 6.06 -6.72 -20.11
C PRO A 45 6.79 -7.79 -20.94
N ARG A 46 6.05 -8.85 -21.31
CA ARG A 46 6.53 -9.93 -22.18
C ARG A 46 7.68 -10.77 -21.60
N THR A 47 7.89 -10.73 -20.29
CA THR A 47 8.86 -11.59 -19.59
C THR A 47 8.17 -12.36 -18.47
N LEU A 48 8.59 -13.61 -18.23
CA LEU A 48 8.08 -14.39 -17.11
C LEU A 48 8.52 -13.81 -15.77
N SER A 49 9.76 -13.31 -15.68
CA SER A 49 10.27 -12.63 -14.48
C SER A 49 9.46 -11.39 -14.12
N GLY A 50 8.97 -10.63 -15.11
CA GLY A 50 8.14 -9.45 -14.90
C GLY A 50 6.75 -9.72 -14.32
N LEU A 51 6.25 -10.96 -14.35
CA LEU A 51 4.96 -11.31 -13.73
C LEU A 51 4.96 -11.11 -12.21
N ARG A 52 6.14 -11.23 -11.55
CA ARG A 52 6.27 -10.91 -10.12
C ARG A 52 5.86 -9.47 -9.81
N GLY A 53 6.06 -8.57 -10.78
CA GLY A 53 5.68 -7.17 -10.68
C GLY A 53 4.19 -6.94 -10.46
N ILE A 54 3.30 -7.87 -10.84
CA ILE A 54 1.87 -7.75 -10.57
C ILE A 54 1.59 -7.69 -9.06
N ILE A 55 2.37 -8.44 -8.27
CA ILE A 55 2.23 -8.51 -6.81
C ILE A 55 3.10 -7.46 -6.13
N PHE A 56 4.30 -7.19 -6.67
CA PHE A 56 5.29 -6.33 -6.01
C PHE A 56 5.19 -4.85 -6.39
N SER A 57 4.64 -4.50 -7.56
CA SER A 57 4.57 -3.09 -7.99
C SER A 57 3.83 -2.17 -7.03
N PRO A 58 2.79 -2.59 -6.26
CA PRO A 58 2.17 -1.72 -5.28
C PRO A 58 3.12 -1.23 -4.18
N PHE A 59 4.25 -1.91 -3.95
CA PHE A 59 5.25 -1.51 -2.95
C PHE A 59 6.31 -0.57 -3.51
N LEU A 60 6.43 -0.46 -4.84
CA LEU A 60 7.47 0.32 -5.52
C LEU A 60 6.98 1.74 -5.78
N HIS A 61 7.75 2.74 -5.36
CA HIS A 61 7.40 4.15 -5.52
C HIS A 61 8.61 4.93 -6.03
N GLY A 62 8.41 5.73 -7.09
CA GLY A 62 9.50 6.47 -7.73
C GLY A 62 9.97 7.71 -6.95
N ASP A 63 9.08 8.28 -6.14
CA ASP A 63 9.35 9.46 -5.32
C ASP A 63 8.36 9.59 -4.15
N ILE A 64 8.64 10.54 -3.25
CA ILE A 64 7.84 10.78 -2.05
C ILE A 64 6.45 11.37 -2.36
N GLU A 65 6.32 12.16 -3.43
CA GLU A 65 5.06 12.78 -3.83
C GLU A 65 4.08 11.71 -4.34
N HIS A 66 4.57 10.75 -5.12
CA HIS A 66 3.81 9.59 -5.58
C HIS A 66 3.30 8.76 -4.40
N LEU A 67 4.15 8.43 -3.43
CA LEU A 67 3.75 7.69 -2.23
C LEU A 67 2.73 8.44 -1.38
N TYR A 68 2.93 9.74 -1.19
CA TYR A 68 2.00 10.59 -0.46
C TYR A 68 0.62 10.65 -1.13
N ASN A 69 0.58 10.88 -2.45
CA ASN A 69 -0.66 10.97 -3.22
C ASN A 69 -1.45 9.66 -3.27
N ASN A 70 -0.79 8.51 -3.10
CA ASN A 70 -1.45 7.21 -2.97
C ASN A 70 -1.92 6.89 -1.54
N SER A 71 -1.32 7.51 -0.51
CA SER A 71 -1.60 7.19 0.89
C SER A 71 -3.06 7.49 1.30
N ILE A 72 -3.61 8.65 0.90
CA ILE A 72 -4.99 9.03 1.24
C ILE A 72 -6.03 8.13 0.54
N PRO A 73 -5.97 7.92 -0.79
CA PRO A 73 -6.89 7.01 -1.47
C PRO A 73 -6.85 5.58 -0.92
N ILE A 74 -5.67 5.02 -0.68
CA ILE A 74 -5.51 3.67 -0.12
C ILE A 74 -6.14 3.59 1.27
N PHE A 75 -5.88 4.61 2.10
CA PHE A 75 -6.45 4.66 3.44
C PHE A 75 -7.98 4.59 3.39
N LEU A 76 -8.60 5.44 2.56
CA LEU A 76 -10.05 5.50 2.44
C LEU A 76 -10.64 4.22 1.82
N LEU A 77 -9.98 3.64 0.81
CA LEU A 77 -10.44 2.42 0.14
C LEU A 77 -10.49 1.21 1.09
N ILE A 78 -9.54 1.10 2.01
CA ILE A 78 -9.45 -0.02 2.96
C ILE A 78 -10.35 0.21 4.18
N ALA A 79 -10.60 1.48 4.54
CA ALA A 79 -11.46 1.84 5.67
C ALA A 79 -12.96 1.73 5.34
N ALA A 80 -13.29 1.67 4.05
CA ALA A 80 -14.66 1.65 3.52
C ALA A 80 -15.42 0.34 3.76
#